data_AF-A0A9P6CDU5-F1
#
_entry.id   AF-A0A9P6CDU5-F1
#
_cell.length_a   1.000
_cell.length_b   1.000
_cell.length_c   1.000
_cell.angle_alpha   90.00
_cell.angle_beta   90.00
_cell.angle_gamma   90.00
#
_symmetry.space_group_name_H-M   'P 1'
#
loop_
_entity.id
_entity.type
_entity.pdbx_description
1 polymer ?
#
loop_
_entity_poly.entity_id
_entity_poly.type
_entity_poly.pdbx_seq_one_letter_code
_entity_poly.pdbx_strand_id
1 'polypeptide(L)'
;MPPLTPPVVDGAIFSPSLPDPSDPPTPHDIVRAASYSRNAQISCDQGIASRKDTAALIKYEHDLLHAASDVNPELENMLKRVLPNLITPLLQGIKDDISAMKDDISTIKDDLTAVKGDLSRVRYISALAHNATRSSWNYEKLEVVMFQNGVDPTCAPHNLPPLSSPEAIQNLSPTHRDAYFQGYYPEDRRRHSVSNKLQKIFMAVGVRAQD
;
A
#
# COMPACT_ATOMS: atom_id res chain seq x y z
N MET A 1 -19.26 11.55 44.03
CA MET A 1 -18.25 10.57 43.60
C MET A 1 -18.12 9.51 44.70
N PRO A 2 -17.72 8.26 44.39
CA PRO A 2 -17.28 7.34 45.45
C PRO A 2 -16.13 8.00 46.24
N PRO A 3 -15.98 7.70 47.54
CA PRO A 3 -14.91 8.26 48.35
C PRO A 3 -13.55 7.87 47.75
N LEU A 4 -12.66 8.85 47.60
CA LEU A 4 -11.28 8.60 47.16
C LEU A 4 -10.53 7.91 48.29
N THR A 5 -10.25 6.62 48.11
CA THR A 5 -9.52 5.81 49.09
C THR A 5 -8.09 5.58 48.61
N PRO A 6 -7.08 5.77 49.47
CA PRO A 6 -5.70 5.42 49.13
C PRO A 6 -5.57 3.94 48.72
N PRO A 7 -4.73 3.62 47.73
CA PRO A 7 -4.49 2.24 47.34
C PRO A 7 -3.73 1.49 48.43
N VAL A 8 -4.12 0.24 48.68
CA VAL A 8 -3.36 -0.67 49.54
C VAL A 8 -2.11 -1.11 48.78
N VAL A 9 -0.96 -0.65 49.22
CA VAL A 9 0.37 -0.98 48.68
C VAL A 9 1.18 -1.73 49.73
N ASP A 10 2.19 -2.49 49.32
CA ASP A 10 3.01 -3.27 50.24
C ASP A 10 3.69 -2.38 51.31
N GLY A 11 3.26 -2.56 52.56
CA GLY A 11 3.54 -1.66 53.67
C GLY A 11 4.99 -1.65 54.14
N ALA A 12 5.80 -2.65 53.75
CA ALA A 12 7.22 -2.73 54.09
C ALA A 12 8.05 -1.61 53.43
N ILE A 13 7.59 -1.06 52.31
CA ILE A 13 8.31 -0.03 51.53
C ILE A 13 7.69 1.37 51.71
N PHE A 14 6.39 1.43 52.02
CA PHE A 14 5.62 2.68 52.07
C PHE A 14 5.01 2.92 53.45
N SER A 15 5.88 2.98 54.47
CA SER A 15 5.50 3.30 55.86
C SER A 15 5.85 4.75 56.23
N PRO A 16 4.92 5.53 56.82
CA PRO A 16 3.55 5.14 57.14
C PRO A 16 2.67 5.01 55.87
N SER A 17 1.54 4.30 55.97
CA SER A 17 0.58 4.21 54.86
C SER A 17 -0.04 5.57 54.55
N LEU A 18 -0.46 5.79 53.29
CA LEU A 18 -1.22 6.99 52.96
C LEU A 18 -2.50 7.07 53.81
N PRO A 19 -2.77 8.21 54.45
CA PRO A 19 -4.04 8.47 55.10
C PRO A 19 -5.12 8.83 54.07
N ASP A 20 -6.39 8.71 54.48
CA ASP A 20 -7.52 9.19 53.68
C ASP A 20 -7.39 10.70 53.41
N PRO A 21 -7.73 11.15 52.18
CA PRO A 21 -7.65 12.56 51.80
C PRO A 21 -8.79 13.37 52.43
N SER A 22 -8.62 14.69 52.49
CA SER A 22 -9.72 15.59 52.85
C SER A 22 -10.83 15.55 51.80
N ASP A 23 -12.05 15.94 52.19
CA ASP A 23 -13.20 16.07 51.27
C ASP A 23 -13.70 17.54 51.27
N PRO A 24 -13.45 18.33 50.20
CA PRO A 24 -12.70 17.98 48.99
C PRO A 24 -11.18 17.88 49.23
N PRO A 25 -10.42 17.21 48.33
CA PRO A 25 -8.98 17.08 48.48
C PRO A 25 -8.27 18.44 48.49
N THR A 26 -7.36 18.61 49.44
CA THR A 26 -6.59 19.86 49.57
C THR A 26 -5.30 19.81 48.74
N PRO A 27 -4.65 20.97 48.48
CA PRO A 27 -3.30 20.99 47.92
C PRO A 27 -2.30 20.14 48.73
N HIS A 28 -2.49 20.04 50.04
CA HIS A 28 -1.67 19.19 50.90
C HIS A 28 -1.86 17.69 50.58
N ASP A 29 -3.10 17.25 50.33
CA ASP A 29 -3.41 15.86 49.97
C ASP A 29 -2.77 15.48 48.62
N ILE A 30 -2.80 16.40 47.66
CA ILE A 30 -2.18 16.25 46.33
C ILE A 30 -0.65 16.12 46.45
N VAL A 31 0.00 17.06 47.15
CA VAL A 31 1.48 17.04 47.32
C VAL A 31 1.93 15.77 48.05
N ARG A 32 1.14 15.30 49.01
CA ARG A 32 1.40 14.03 49.70
C ARG A 32 1.29 12.86 48.72
N ALA A 33 0.22 12.74 47.94
CA ALA A 33 0.06 11.68 46.95
C ALA A 33 1.17 11.68 45.88
N ALA A 34 1.54 12.86 45.37
CA ALA A 34 2.64 13.02 44.43
C ALA A 34 4.00 12.56 45.01
N SER A 35 4.23 12.80 46.30
CA SER A 35 5.46 12.35 46.98
C SER A 35 5.53 10.82 47.09
N TYR A 36 4.42 10.15 47.40
CA TYR A 36 4.36 8.70 47.44
C TYR A 36 4.47 8.06 46.05
N SER A 37 3.78 8.63 45.05
CA SER A 37 3.88 8.23 43.65
C SER A 37 5.32 8.30 43.15
N ARG A 38 6.02 9.41 43.44
CA ARG A 38 7.45 9.56 43.12
C ARG A 38 8.34 8.54 43.82
N ASN A 39 8.14 8.32 45.12
CA ASN A 39 8.92 7.33 45.87
C ASN A 39 8.67 5.90 45.36
N ALA A 40 7.45 5.60 44.95
CA ALA A 40 7.09 4.31 44.37
C ALA A 40 7.67 4.11 42.97
N GLN A 41 7.80 5.16 42.17
CA GLN A 41 8.52 5.11 40.89
C GLN A 41 10.00 4.82 41.11
N ILE A 42 10.67 5.58 41.98
CA ILE A 42 12.10 5.37 42.31
C ILE A 42 12.34 3.94 42.83
N SER A 43 11.49 3.47 43.75
CA SER A 43 11.62 2.12 44.32
C SER A 43 11.35 1.03 43.28
N CYS A 44 10.43 1.26 42.33
CA CYS A 44 10.15 0.34 41.24
C CYS A 44 11.33 0.26 40.26
N ASP A 45 11.98 1.38 39.94
CA ASP A 45 13.15 1.43 39.07
C ASP A 45 14.36 0.70 39.69
N GLN A 46 14.45 0.70 41.02
CA GLN A 46 15.44 -0.06 41.79
C GLN A 46 15.08 -1.55 41.96
N GLY A 47 13.93 -1.99 41.44
CA GLY A 47 13.44 -3.38 41.57
C GLY A 47 12.93 -3.73 42.98
N ILE A 48 12.70 -2.72 43.83
CA ILE A 48 12.26 -2.87 45.22
C ILE A 48 10.73 -2.89 45.30
N ALA A 49 10.04 -2.00 44.58
CA ALA A 49 8.58 -1.91 44.56
C ALA A 49 7.96 -2.56 43.30
N SER A 50 6.71 -3.02 43.43
CA SER A 50 5.94 -3.60 42.32
C SER A 50 5.42 -2.53 41.37
N ARG A 51 5.57 -2.75 40.05
CA ARG A 51 4.96 -1.90 39.00
C ARG A 51 3.46 -1.72 39.17
N LYS A 52 2.76 -2.75 39.68
CA LYS A 52 1.31 -2.71 39.92
C LYS A 52 0.95 -1.68 40.99
N ASP A 53 1.72 -1.65 42.07
CA ASP A 53 1.49 -0.77 43.22
C ASP A 53 1.88 0.67 42.87
N THR A 54 3.00 0.84 42.15
CA THR A 54 3.39 2.14 41.58
C THR A 54 2.31 2.69 40.64
N ALA A 55 1.74 1.86 39.76
CA ALA A 55 0.64 2.28 38.88
C ALA A 55 -0.63 2.66 39.66
N ALA A 56 -0.93 1.97 40.77
CA ALA A 56 -2.06 2.30 41.63
C ALA A 56 -1.88 3.66 42.31
N LEU A 57 -0.67 3.99 42.76
CA LEU A 57 -0.36 5.30 43.36
C LEU A 57 -0.42 6.45 42.34
N ILE A 58 0.07 6.24 41.11
CA ILE A 58 -0.02 7.23 40.03
C ILE A 58 -1.49 7.50 39.67
N LYS A 59 -2.32 6.45 39.60
CA LYS A 59 -3.77 6.62 39.35
C LYS A 59 -4.44 7.39 40.49
N TYR A 60 -4.11 7.05 41.73
CA TYR A 60 -4.66 7.73 42.89
C TYR A 60 -4.27 9.22 42.94
N GLU A 61 -3.01 9.56 42.63
CA GLU A 61 -2.56 10.96 42.47
C GLU A 61 -3.38 11.69 41.40
N HIS A 62 -3.58 11.06 40.24
CA HIS A 62 -4.39 11.63 39.16
C HIS A 62 -5.86 11.85 39.58
N ASP A 63 -6.46 10.89 40.29
CA ASP A 63 -7.85 10.99 40.74
C ASP A 63 -8.03 12.07 41.81
N LEU A 64 -7.04 12.26 42.70
CA LEU A 64 -7.01 13.39 43.65
C LEU A 64 -6.89 14.73 42.94
N LEU A 65 -6.00 14.84 41.96
CA LEU A 65 -5.87 16.05 41.14
C LEU A 65 -7.17 16.37 40.42
N HIS A 66 -7.83 15.37 39.83
CA HIS A 66 -9.11 15.54 39.15
C HIS A 66 -10.21 15.98 40.14
N ALA A 67 -10.29 15.38 41.33
CA ALA A 67 -11.29 15.73 42.34
C ALA A 67 -11.02 17.09 43.01
N ALA A 68 -9.76 17.52 43.10
CA ALA A 68 -9.38 18.86 43.55
C ALA A 68 -9.50 19.92 42.44
N SER A 69 -9.72 19.50 41.19
CA SER A 69 -9.76 20.43 40.06
C SER A 69 -11.07 21.19 40.07
N ASP A 70 -10.99 22.53 40.16
CA ASP A 70 -12.10 23.46 39.94
C ASP A 70 -12.41 23.61 38.43
N VAL A 71 -12.49 22.49 37.68
CA VAL A 71 -13.00 22.57 36.30
C VAL A 71 -14.44 23.03 36.38
N ASN A 72 -14.74 24.20 35.78
CA ASN A 72 -16.12 24.67 35.71
C ASN A 72 -16.96 23.62 34.97
N PRO A 73 -17.91 22.94 35.65
CA PRO A 73 -18.70 21.86 35.05
C PRO A 73 -19.57 22.37 33.90
N GLU A 74 -19.91 23.67 33.89
CA GLU A 74 -20.61 24.31 32.77
C GLU A 74 -19.71 24.38 31.53
N LEU A 75 -18.44 24.78 31.70
CA LEU A 75 -17.48 24.86 30.59
C LEU A 75 -17.18 23.47 30.04
N GLU A 76 -17.04 22.45 30.90
CA GLU A 76 -16.84 21.06 30.47
C GLU A 76 -18.05 20.55 29.68
N ASN A 77 -19.27 20.79 30.17
CA ASN A 77 -20.49 20.42 29.47
C ASN A 77 -20.67 21.19 28.15
N MET A 78 -20.28 22.48 28.11
CA MET A 78 -20.26 23.26 26.88
C MET A 78 -19.28 22.67 25.87
N LEU A 79 -18.06 22.34 26.28
CA LEU A 79 -17.07 21.70 25.41
C LEU A 79 -17.58 20.36 24.88
N LYS A 80 -18.12 19.49 25.75
CA LYS A 80 -18.71 18.20 25.35
C LYS A 80 -19.85 18.35 24.34
N ARG A 81 -20.61 19.46 24.38
CA ARG A 81 -21.68 19.76 23.42
C ARG A 81 -21.17 20.38 22.13
N VAL A 82 -20.19 21.28 22.19
CA VAL A 82 -19.73 22.05 21.03
C VAL A 82 -18.74 21.26 20.19
N LEU A 83 -17.82 20.52 20.82
CA LEU A 83 -16.73 19.84 20.11
C LEU A 83 -17.23 18.87 19.02
N PRO A 84 -18.24 18.01 19.28
CA PRO A 84 -18.75 17.10 18.25
C PRO A 84 -19.33 17.85 17.05
N ASN A 85 -19.99 18.99 17.27
CA ASN A 85 -20.61 19.77 16.20
C ASN A 85 -19.57 20.47 15.32
N LEU A 86 -18.37 20.75 15.85
CA LEU A 86 -17.27 21.33 15.07
C LEU A 86 -16.46 20.26 14.34
N ILE A 87 -16.15 19.15 15.01
CA ILE A 87 -15.23 18.14 14.47
C ILE A 87 -15.94 17.18 13.51
N THR A 88 -17.17 16.77 13.81
CA THR A 88 -17.91 15.81 12.98
C THR A 88 -18.08 16.26 11.52
N PRO A 89 -18.53 17.48 11.20
CA PRO A 89 -18.67 17.90 9.81
C PRO A 89 -17.32 18.01 9.08
N LEU A 90 -16.25 18.42 9.77
CA LEU A 90 -14.91 18.45 9.18
C LEU A 90 -14.41 17.04 8.84
N LEU A 91 -14.58 16.08 9.76
CA LEU A 91 -14.22 14.69 9.51
C LEU A 91 -15.06 14.07 8.40
N GLN A 92 -16.34 14.42 8.30
CA GLN A 92 -17.21 13.97 7.22
C GLN A 92 -16.75 14.56 5.87
N GLY A 93 -16.43 15.85 5.81
CA GLY A 93 -15.87 16.47 4.61
C GLY A 93 -14.57 15.81 4.16
N ILE A 94 -13.64 15.57 5.08
CA ILE A 94 -12.39 14.83 4.78
C ILE A 94 -12.69 13.43 4.25
N LYS A 95 -13.67 12.73 4.83
CA LYS A 95 -14.06 11.38 4.39
C LYS A 95 -14.65 11.40 2.97
N ASP A 96 -15.45 12.41 2.66
CA ASP A 96 -16.06 12.58 1.34
C ASP A 96 -14.98 12.91 0.30
N ASP A 97 -14.05 13.83 0.62
CA ASP A 97 -12.90 14.16 -0.23
C ASP A 97 -12.01 12.93 -0.50
N ILE A 98 -11.71 12.12 0.53
CA ILE A 98 -10.96 10.88 0.37
C ILE A 98 -11.69 9.89 -0.53
N SER A 99 -13.02 9.82 -0.44
CA SER A 99 -13.83 8.94 -1.28
C SER A 99 -13.80 9.40 -2.73
N ALA A 100 -13.96 10.71 -2.98
CA ALA A 100 -13.85 11.29 -4.32
C ALA A 100 -12.45 11.06 -4.93
N MET A 101 -11.38 11.30 -4.17
CA MET A 101 -10.01 11.01 -4.65
C MET A 101 -9.81 9.53 -4.99
N LYS A 102 -10.43 8.61 -4.25
CA LYS A 102 -10.34 7.17 -4.55
C LYS A 102 -11.01 6.84 -5.89
N ASP A 103 -12.14 7.45 -6.19
CA ASP A 103 -12.86 7.28 -7.45
C ASP A 103 -12.08 7.89 -8.62
N ASP A 104 -11.49 9.07 -8.44
CA ASP A 104 -10.59 9.70 -9.42
C ASP A 104 -9.38 8.81 -9.71
N ILE A 105 -8.74 8.26 -8.68
CA ILE A 105 -7.61 7.32 -8.82
C ILE A 105 -8.04 6.05 -9.57
N SER A 106 -9.27 5.56 -9.37
CA SER A 106 -9.80 4.41 -10.11
C SER A 106 -9.92 4.74 -11.60
N THR A 107 -10.50 5.90 -11.92
CA THR A 107 -10.65 6.38 -13.30
C THR A 107 -9.30 6.53 -13.98
N ILE A 108 -8.31 7.12 -13.31
CA ILE A 108 -6.94 7.26 -13.84
C ILE A 108 -6.29 5.89 -14.13
N LYS A 109 -6.54 4.87 -13.32
CA LYS A 109 -6.02 3.52 -13.57
C LYS A 109 -6.62 2.88 -14.81
N ASP A 110 -7.92 3.09 -15.04
CA ASP A 110 -8.62 2.59 -16.20
C ASP A 110 -8.12 3.30 -17.47
N ASP A 111 -8.02 4.64 -17.44
CA ASP A 111 -7.45 5.45 -18.52
C ASP A 111 -6.01 5.03 -18.85
N LEU A 112 -5.17 4.81 -17.84
CA LEU A 112 -3.80 4.35 -18.04
C LEU A 112 -3.74 2.95 -18.68
N THR A 113 -4.70 2.07 -18.36
CA THR A 113 -4.82 0.75 -18.97
C THR A 113 -5.22 0.86 -20.45
N ALA A 114 -6.14 1.76 -20.78
CA ALA A 114 -6.53 2.05 -22.17
C ALA A 114 -5.34 2.62 -22.97
N VAL A 115 -4.63 3.61 -22.42
CA VAL A 115 -3.45 4.22 -23.07
C VAL A 115 -2.34 3.19 -23.32
N LYS A 116 -2.10 2.27 -22.39
CA LYS A 116 -1.14 1.16 -22.60
C LYS A 116 -1.57 0.24 -23.75
N GLY A 117 -2.86 -0.04 -23.88
CA GLY A 117 -3.42 -0.79 -24.99
C GLY A 117 -3.21 -0.08 -26.33
N ASP A 118 -3.52 1.21 -26.38
CA ASP A 118 -3.34 2.03 -27.59
C ASP A 118 -1.88 2.15 -28.00
N LEU A 119 -0.96 2.37 -27.05
CA LEU A 119 0.48 2.40 -27.34
C LEU A 119 0.99 1.07 -27.89
N SER A 120 0.52 -0.05 -27.35
CA SER A 120 0.88 -1.39 -27.83
C SER A 120 0.40 -1.59 -29.28
N ARG A 121 -0.82 -1.13 -29.59
CA ARG A 121 -1.38 -1.17 -30.94
C ARG A 121 -0.62 -0.27 -31.92
N VAL A 122 -0.23 0.93 -31.50
CA VAL A 122 0.60 1.84 -32.32
C VAL A 122 1.97 1.22 -32.62
N ARG A 123 2.65 0.64 -31.62
CA ARG A 123 3.93 -0.05 -31.82
C ARG A 123 3.81 -1.23 -32.79
N TYR A 124 2.75 -2.02 -32.66
CA TYR A 124 2.47 -3.13 -33.57
C TYR A 124 2.30 -2.66 -35.03
N ILE A 125 1.42 -1.66 -35.27
CA ILE A 125 1.16 -1.13 -36.61
C ILE A 125 2.41 -0.47 -37.19
N SER A 126 3.17 0.28 -36.39
CA SER A 126 4.41 0.94 -36.81
C SER A 126 5.44 -0.09 -37.29
N ALA A 127 5.66 -1.17 -36.53
CA ALA A 127 6.60 -2.23 -36.89
C ALA A 127 6.18 -2.94 -38.20
N LEU A 128 4.88 -3.23 -38.36
CA LEU A 128 4.36 -3.80 -39.61
C LEU A 128 4.55 -2.87 -40.81
N ALA A 129 4.21 -1.58 -40.65
CA ALA A 129 4.35 -0.60 -41.72
C ALA A 129 5.82 -0.42 -42.11
N HIS A 130 6.72 -0.38 -41.12
CA HIS A 130 8.16 -0.29 -41.32
C HIS A 130 8.72 -1.53 -42.03
N ASN A 131 8.29 -2.73 -41.65
CA ASN A 131 8.74 -3.96 -42.29
C ASN A 131 8.17 -4.10 -43.71
N ALA A 132 6.94 -3.64 -43.96
CA ALA A 132 6.29 -3.72 -45.26
C ALA A 132 6.92 -2.81 -46.33
N THR A 133 7.56 -1.69 -45.94
CA THR A 133 8.27 -0.81 -46.88
C THR A 133 9.65 -1.34 -47.27
N ARG A 134 10.16 -2.35 -46.57
CA ARG A 134 11.43 -3.01 -46.92
C ARG A 134 11.21 -4.03 -48.01
N SER A 135 11.29 -3.60 -49.27
CA SER A 135 11.36 -4.49 -50.42
C SER A 135 12.63 -5.33 -50.40
N SER A 136 12.57 -6.52 -51.00
CA SER A 136 13.74 -7.38 -51.25
C SER A 136 14.89 -6.57 -51.84
N TRP A 137 16.13 -7.01 -51.60
CA TRP A 137 17.41 -6.49 -52.10
C TRP A 137 18.25 -5.60 -51.17
N ASN A 138 17.77 -5.16 -50.00
CA ASN A 138 18.63 -4.53 -48.98
C ASN A 138 18.56 -5.25 -47.62
N TYR A 139 19.74 -5.58 -47.07
CA TYR A 139 19.98 -6.18 -45.75
C TYR A 139 19.64 -5.24 -44.58
N GLU A 140 18.53 -4.52 -44.67
CA GLU A 140 18.11 -3.60 -43.62
C GLU A 140 17.31 -4.32 -42.53
N LYS A 141 17.62 -3.96 -41.28
CA LYS A 141 17.13 -4.60 -40.06
C LYS A 141 15.62 -4.42 -39.87
N LEU A 142 14.86 -5.52 -39.89
CA LEU A 142 13.44 -5.53 -39.53
C LEU A 142 13.20 -5.10 -38.07
N GLU A 143 12.09 -4.42 -37.84
CA GLU A 143 11.58 -4.14 -36.51
C GLU A 143 10.84 -5.35 -35.95
N VAL A 144 10.94 -5.54 -34.63
CA VAL A 144 10.25 -6.62 -33.92
C VAL A 144 8.77 -6.32 -33.85
N VAL A 145 7.96 -7.22 -34.41
CA VAL A 145 6.50 -7.14 -34.34
C VAL A 145 6.02 -7.87 -33.10
N MET A 146 5.28 -7.17 -32.24
CA MET A 146 4.66 -7.72 -31.04
C MET A 146 3.67 -8.84 -31.37
N PHE A 147 3.46 -9.75 -30.42
CA PHE A 147 2.36 -10.70 -30.48
C PHE A 147 1.00 -9.98 -30.37
N GLN A 148 -0.09 -10.69 -30.71
CA GLN A 148 -1.45 -10.13 -30.70
C GLN A 148 -1.89 -9.63 -29.31
N ASN A 149 -1.31 -10.18 -28.25
CA ASN A 149 -1.54 -9.76 -26.87
C ASN A 149 -0.68 -8.55 -26.43
N GLY A 150 0.05 -7.92 -27.35
CA GLY A 150 0.92 -6.77 -27.09
C GLY A 150 2.26 -7.12 -26.44
N VAL A 151 2.57 -8.40 -26.25
CA VAL A 151 3.84 -8.85 -25.65
C VAL A 151 4.95 -8.82 -26.69
N ASP A 152 6.11 -8.30 -26.30
CA ASP A 152 7.34 -8.37 -27.08
C ASP A 152 7.90 -9.81 -27.05
N PRO A 153 8.01 -10.49 -28.21
CA PRO A 153 8.49 -11.88 -28.27
C PRO A 153 9.91 -12.06 -27.73
N THR A 154 10.73 -11.00 -27.76
CA THR A 154 12.16 -11.05 -27.42
C THR A 154 12.43 -10.79 -25.94
N CYS A 155 11.42 -10.30 -25.20
CA CYS A 155 11.49 -10.08 -23.77
C CYS A 155 10.90 -11.26 -22.98
N ALA A 156 11.12 -11.26 -21.67
CA ALA A 156 10.45 -12.18 -20.77
C ALA A 156 8.91 -12.06 -20.92
N PRO A 157 8.16 -13.17 -20.89
CA PRO A 157 8.60 -14.52 -20.53
C PRO A 157 9.17 -15.35 -21.69
N HIS A 158 9.08 -14.87 -22.93
CA HIS A 158 9.36 -15.69 -24.12
C HIS A 158 10.84 -15.75 -24.49
N ASN A 159 11.56 -14.63 -24.37
CA ASN A 159 12.99 -14.52 -24.65
C ASN A 159 13.41 -15.10 -26.03
N LEU A 160 12.57 -14.94 -27.05
CA LEU A 160 12.82 -15.49 -28.38
C LEU A 160 13.87 -14.67 -29.15
N PRO A 161 14.61 -15.29 -30.08
CA PRO A 161 15.59 -14.58 -30.90
C PRO A 161 14.89 -13.57 -31.82
N PRO A 162 15.35 -12.31 -31.90
CA PRO A 162 14.70 -11.28 -32.70
C PRO A 162 14.63 -11.66 -34.19
N LEU A 163 13.45 -11.46 -34.80
CA LEU A 163 13.23 -11.65 -36.23
C LEU A 163 13.69 -10.42 -37.02
N SER A 164 14.99 -10.11 -36.94
CA SER A 164 15.57 -8.88 -37.49
C SER A 164 15.86 -8.93 -39.00
N SER A 165 15.69 -10.07 -39.65
CA SER A 165 15.84 -10.23 -41.10
C SER A 165 15.06 -11.44 -41.61
N PRO A 166 14.83 -11.56 -42.93
CA PRO A 166 14.25 -12.76 -43.54
C PRO A 166 15.04 -14.05 -43.22
N GLU A 167 16.36 -13.97 -43.20
CA GLU A 167 17.24 -15.11 -42.89
C GLU A 167 17.08 -15.56 -41.43
N ALA A 168 16.88 -14.62 -40.50
CA ALA A 168 16.60 -14.94 -39.10
C ALA A 168 15.32 -15.77 -38.95
N ILE A 169 14.30 -15.48 -39.77
CA ILE A 169 13.03 -16.22 -39.80
C ILE A 169 13.23 -17.62 -40.40
N GLN A 170 13.96 -17.72 -41.52
CA GLN A 170 14.21 -19.01 -42.18
C GLN A 170 15.03 -19.98 -41.31
N ASN A 171 15.98 -19.45 -40.52
CA ASN A 171 16.89 -20.23 -39.69
C ASN A 171 16.38 -20.48 -38.25
N LEU A 172 15.10 -20.25 -37.97
CA LEU A 172 14.53 -20.53 -36.66
C LEU A 172 14.64 -22.03 -36.30
N SER A 173 15.05 -22.30 -35.07
CA SER A 173 14.98 -23.66 -34.51
C SER A 173 13.52 -24.14 -34.45
N PRO A 174 13.26 -25.46 -34.43
CA PRO A 174 11.90 -25.98 -34.32
C PRO A 174 11.14 -25.41 -33.12
N THR A 175 11.80 -25.27 -31.96
CA THR A 175 11.21 -24.72 -30.75
C THR A 175 10.86 -23.24 -30.90
N HIS A 176 11.77 -22.42 -31.44
CA HIS A 176 11.51 -20.99 -31.61
C HIS A 176 10.45 -20.72 -32.67
N ARG A 177 10.47 -21.46 -33.79
CA ARG A 177 9.44 -21.36 -34.84
C ARG A 177 8.07 -21.67 -34.28
N ASP A 178 7.95 -22.74 -33.49
CA ASP A 178 6.67 -23.14 -32.92
C ASP A 178 6.19 -22.13 -31.86
N ALA A 179 7.11 -21.55 -31.07
CA ALA A 179 6.78 -20.46 -30.14
C ALA A 179 6.32 -19.18 -30.85
N TYR A 180 7.03 -18.75 -31.90
CA TYR A 180 6.62 -17.59 -32.72
C TYR A 180 5.26 -17.81 -33.38
N PHE A 181 5.06 -19.00 -33.97
CA PHE A 181 3.79 -19.37 -34.58
C PHE A 181 2.63 -19.29 -33.57
N GLN A 182 2.81 -19.90 -32.39
CA GLN A 182 1.80 -19.90 -31.34
C GLN A 182 1.53 -18.50 -30.77
N GLY A 183 2.55 -17.64 -30.69
CA GLY A 183 2.39 -16.26 -30.23
C GLY A 183 1.64 -15.37 -31.22
N TYR A 184 1.87 -15.53 -32.53
CA TYR A 184 1.14 -14.78 -33.56
C TYR A 184 -0.24 -15.34 -33.88
N TYR A 185 -0.44 -16.66 -33.72
CA TYR A 185 -1.69 -17.37 -34.05
C TYR A 185 -2.15 -18.27 -32.90
N PRO A 186 -2.48 -17.71 -31.72
CA PRO A 186 -2.79 -18.50 -30.53
C PRO A 186 -3.98 -19.43 -30.67
N GLU A 187 -4.96 -19.03 -31.48
CA GLU A 187 -6.19 -19.78 -31.75
C GLU A 187 -6.03 -20.86 -32.85
N ASP A 188 -4.94 -20.86 -33.61
CA ASP A 188 -4.74 -21.83 -34.70
C ASP A 188 -4.21 -23.16 -34.17
N ARG A 189 -5.14 -24.08 -33.88
CA ARG A 189 -4.84 -25.44 -33.39
C ARG A 189 -4.49 -26.45 -34.49
N ARG A 190 -4.46 -26.04 -35.76
CA ARG A 190 -4.24 -26.97 -36.88
C ARG A 190 -2.78 -27.40 -36.94
N ARG A 191 -2.53 -28.60 -37.48
CA ARG A 191 -1.17 -29.04 -37.82
C ARG A 191 -0.73 -28.32 -39.10
N HIS A 192 0.40 -27.63 -39.01
CA HIS A 192 1.02 -26.93 -40.14
C HIS A 192 2.37 -27.55 -40.44
N SER A 193 2.70 -27.66 -41.73
CA SER A 193 4.05 -28.02 -42.16
C SER A 193 5.04 -26.92 -41.75
N VAL A 194 6.34 -27.25 -41.75
CA VAL A 194 7.40 -26.26 -41.46
C VAL A 194 7.31 -25.05 -42.40
N SER A 195 7.17 -25.30 -43.71
CA SER A 195 7.04 -24.26 -44.72
C SER A 195 5.81 -23.37 -44.47
N ASN A 196 4.65 -23.96 -44.12
CA ASN A 196 3.46 -23.16 -43.84
C ASN A 196 3.61 -22.30 -42.57
N LYS A 197 4.24 -22.83 -41.50
CA LYS A 197 4.55 -22.05 -40.29
C LYS A 197 5.44 -20.87 -40.61
N LEU A 198 6.52 -21.09 -41.38
CA LEU A 198 7.45 -20.02 -41.77
C LEU A 198 6.73 -18.94 -42.60
N GLN A 199 5.93 -19.34 -43.59
CA GLN A 199 5.15 -18.41 -44.41
C GLN A 199 4.22 -17.54 -43.55
N LYS A 200 3.53 -18.16 -42.59
CA LYS A 200 2.67 -17.43 -41.65
C LYS A 200 3.46 -16.49 -40.75
N ILE A 201 4.65 -16.88 -40.27
CA ILE A 201 5.52 -15.98 -39.50
C ILE A 201 5.96 -14.78 -40.35
N PHE A 202 6.37 -14.99 -41.61
CA PHE A 202 6.68 -13.91 -42.55
C PHE A 202 5.52 -12.91 -42.69
N MET A 203 4.31 -13.43 -42.89
CA MET A 203 3.10 -12.60 -42.98
C MET A 203 2.85 -11.83 -41.67
N ALA A 204 3.00 -12.48 -40.52
CA ALA A 204 2.78 -11.88 -39.21
C ALA A 204 3.77 -10.75 -38.89
N VAL A 205 4.98 -10.79 -39.45
CA VAL A 205 5.97 -9.72 -39.28
C VAL A 205 5.90 -8.64 -40.38
N GLY A 206 4.94 -8.72 -41.29
CA GLY A 206 4.74 -7.72 -42.34
C GLY A 206 5.68 -7.85 -43.55
N VAL A 207 6.38 -8.98 -43.68
CA VAL A 207 7.26 -9.25 -44.82
C VAL A 207 6.50 -10.04 -45.87
N ARG A 208 6.49 -9.57 -47.12
CA ARG A 208 5.88 -10.31 -48.24
C ARG A 208 6.69 -11.59 -48.48
N ALA A 209 5.99 -12.72 -48.60
CA ALA A 209 6.61 -13.96 -49.07
C ALA A 209 7.23 -13.69 -50.46
N GLN A 210 8.47 -14.13 -50.67
CA GLN A 210 9.08 -14.11 -52.00
C GLN A 210 8.28 -15.06 -52.89
N ASP A 211 7.80 -14.56 -54.03
CA ASP A 211 7.22 -15.37 -55.10
C ASP A 211 8.28 -16.28 -55.73
#